data_AF-A0A2T7G1Y9-F1
#
_entry.id   AF-A0A2T7G1Y9-F1
#
_cell.length_a   1.000
_cell.length_b   1.000
_cell.length_c   1.000
_cell.angle_alpha   90.00
_cell.angle_beta   90.00
_cell.angle_gamma   90.00
#
_symmetry.space_group_name_H-M   'P 1'
#
loop_
_entity.id
_entity.type
_entity.pdbx_description
1 polymer ?
#
loop_
_entity_poly.entity_id
_entity_poly.type
_entity_poly.pdbx_seq_one_letter_code
_entity_poly.pdbx_strand_id
1 'polypeptide(L)' 'MSSRRSTHHFDNEAEAIRYRDEEGTGGWIFVCNDKGEATIFPHQMTPKDIFNSGQTSSSGGRFIGATGKIISAEDVA' A
#
# COMPACT_ATOMS: atom_id res chain seq x y z
N MET A 1 -23.96 3.52 -8.53
CA MET A 1 -23.52 2.89 -7.27
C MET A 1 -21.99 2.96 -7.21
N SER A 2 -21.43 4.03 -6.63
CA SER A 2 -19.98 4.20 -6.54
C SER A 2 -19.43 3.38 -5.37
N SER A 3 -19.04 2.14 -5.63
CA SER A 3 -18.17 1.41 -4.70
C SER A 3 -16.82 2.13 -4.73
N ARG A 4 -16.53 2.91 -3.69
CA ARG A 4 -15.29 3.67 -3.52
C ARG A 4 -14.12 2.70 -3.37
N ARG A 5 -13.61 2.19 -4.49
CA ARG A 5 -12.27 1.64 -4.65
C ARG A 5 -11.28 2.80 -4.63
N SER A 6 -11.18 3.51 -3.52
CA SER A 6 -10.29 4.65 -3.41
C SER A 6 -8.96 4.14 -2.87
N THR A 7 -7.94 4.15 -3.72
CA THR A 7 -6.55 4.11 -3.25
C THR A 7 -6.28 5.43 -2.53
N HIS A 8 -5.69 5.37 -1.34
CA HIS A 8 -5.38 6.56 -0.56
C HIS A 8 -3.88 6.74 -0.49
N HIS A 9 -3.40 7.87 -0.99
CA HIS A 9 -1.98 8.24 -0.91
C HIS A 9 -1.73 9.10 0.33
N PHE A 10 -0.60 8.87 0.97
CA PHE A 10 -0.14 9.53 2.17
C PHE A 10 1.31 9.94 1.98
N ASP A 11 1.67 11.09 2.53
CA ASP A 11 3.05 11.59 2.48
C ASP A 11 4.00 10.77 3.38
N ASN A 12 3.46 9.98 4.32
CA ASN A 12 4.26 9.15 5.21
C ASN A 12 3.58 7.81 5.58
N GLU A 13 4.40 6.83 5.93
CA GLU A 13 3.99 5.49 6.39
C GLU A 13 3.11 5.54 7.65
N ALA A 14 3.38 6.45 8.59
CA ALA A 14 2.68 6.50 9.86
C ALA A 14 1.20 6.87 9.69
N GLU A 15 0.90 7.85 8.84
CA GLU A 15 -0.46 8.28 8.48
C GLU A 15 -1.20 7.15 7.78
N ALA A 16 -0.54 6.42 6.88
CA ALA A 16 -1.15 5.27 6.22
C ALA A 16 -1.49 4.15 7.22
N ILE A 17 -0.59 3.85 8.17
CA ILE A 17 -0.86 2.86 9.21
C ILE A 17 -2.02 3.30 10.11
N ARG A 18 -2.06 4.58 10.51
CA ARG A 18 -3.13 5.14 11.34
C ARG A 18 -4.47 5.10 10.63
N TYR A 19 -4.53 5.57 9.38
CA TYR A 19 -5.76 5.52 8.59
C TYR A 19 -6.26 4.08 8.40
N ARG A 20 -5.34 3.12 8.21
CA ARG A 20 -5.70 1.71 8.14
C ARG A 20 -6.34 1.20 9.43
N ASP A 21 -5.78 1.59 10.57
CA ASP A 21 -6.27 1.23 11.91
C ASP A 21 -7.63 1.87 12.19
N GLU A 22 -7.78 3.16 11.87
CA GLU A 22 -9.00 3.94 12.08
C GLU A 22 -10.17 3.47 11.19
N GLU A 23 -9.90 3.21 9.91
CA GLU A 23 -10.93 2.81 8.95
C GLU A 23 -11.14 1.29 8.89
N GLY A 24 -10.26 0.51 9.54
CA GLY A 24 -10.27 -0.95 9.46
C GLY A 24 -10.08 -1.47 8.04
N THR A 25 -9.36 -0.72 7.18
CA THR A 25 -9.14 -1.12 5.80
C THR A 25 -8.16 -2.30 5.78
N GLY A 26 -8.63 -3.52 5.51
CA GLY A 26 -7.81 -4.75 5.43
C GLY A 26 -6.83 -4.78 4.23
N GLY A 27 -6.46 -3.61 3.73
CA GLY A 27 -5.67 -3.37 2.55
C GLY A 27 -4.17 -3.58 2.71
N TRP A 28 -3.46 -3.40 1.60
CA TRP A 28 -2.00 -3.38 1.57
C TRP A 28 -1.51 -1.94 1.59
N ILE A 29 -0.56 -1.63 2.46
CA ILE A 29 0.12 -0.34 2.47
C ILE A 29 1.41 -0.48 1.69
N PHE A 30 1.55 0.19 0.56
CA PHE A 30 2.83 0.27 -0.14
C PHE A 30 3.59 1.50 0.33
N VAL A 31 4.85 1.34 0.73
CA VAL A 31 5.72 2.43 1.18
C VAL A 31 6.86 2.57 0.19
N CYS A 32 6.95 3.74 -0.44
CA CYS A 32 8.01 4.11 -1.36
C CYS A 32 9.32 4.34 -0.60
N ASN A 33 10.38 3.65 -1.03
CA ASN A 33 11.70 3.79 -0.39
C ASN A 33 12.37 5.14 -0.69
N ASP A 34 11.99 5.78 -1.80
CA ASP A 34 12.60 7.01 -2.31
C ASP A 34 12.21 8.26 -1.50
N LYS A 35 10.91 8.39 -1.19
CA LYS A 35 10.34 9.58 -0.55
C LYS A 35 9.74 9.32 0.83
N GLY A 36 9.54 8.06 1.22
CA GLY A 36 8.81 7.68 2.43
C GLY A 36 7.29 7.81 2.32
N GLU A 37 6.77 8.17 1.14
CA GLU A 37 5.35 8.20 0.83
C GLU A 37 4.74 6.79 0.96
N ALA A 38 3.48 6.73 1.40
CA ALA A 38 2.76 5.47 1.57
C ALA A 38 1.39 5.50 0.91
N THR A 39 0.98 4.40 0.30
CA THR A 39 -0.29 4.28 -0.39
C THR A 39 -1.05 3.08 0.13
N ILE A 40 -2.28 3.28 0.58
CA ILE A 40 -3.18 2.20 0.97
C ILE A 40 -3.99 1.76 -0.22
N PHE A 41 -3.92 0.46 -0.49
CA PHE A 41 -4.66 -0.22 -1.52
C PHE A 41 -5.78 -1.06 -0.93
N PRO A 42 -6.90 -1.24 -1.64
CA PRO A 42 -8.00 -2.08 -1.16
C PRO A 42 -7.57 -3.55 -0.99
N HIS A 43 -8.16 -4.23 -0.01
CA HIS A 43 -7.88 -5.64 0.33
C HIS A 43 -8.12 -6.63 -0.83
N GLN A 44 -8.83 -6.21 -1.86
CA GLN A 44 -9.09 -7.00 -3.07
C GLN A 44 -7.90 -7.05 -4.03
N MET A 45 -6.94 -6.13 -3.91
CA MET A 45 -5.72 -6.16 -4.72
C MET A 45 -4.62 -6.95 -4.02
N THR A 46 -3.88 -7.74 -4.79
CA THR A 46 -2.67 -8.39 -4.28
C THR A 46 -1.46 -7.46 -4.43
N PRO A 47 -0.38 -7.65 -3.65
CA PRO A 47 0.86 -6.88 -3.83
C PRO A 47 1.38 -6.93 -5.28
N LYS A 48 1.19 -8.06 -5.96
CA LYS A 48 1.59 -8.24 -7.37
C LYS A 48 0.77 -7.41 -8.33
N ASP A 49 -0.56 -7.32 -8.12
CA ASP A 49 -1.42 -6.44 -8.92
C ASP A 49 -1.06 -4.96 -8.70
N ILE A 50 -0.77 -4.59 -7.45
CA ILE A 50 -0.39 -3.22 -7.10
C ILE A 50 0.94 -2.86 -7.76
N PHE A 51 1.92 -3.75 -7.69
CA PHE A 51 3.22 -3.57 -8.34
C PHE A 51 3.07 -3.43 -9.87
N ASN A 52 2.28 -4.30 -10.48
CA ASN A 52 1.98 -4.23 -11.91
C ASN A 52 1.11 -3.03 -12.30
N SER A 53 0.43 -2.37 -11.36
CA SER A 53 -0.41 -1.20 -11.65
C SER A 53 0.40 0.04 -12.04
N GLY A 54 1.71 0.05 -11.81
CA GLY A 54 2.58 1.20 -12.07
C GLY A 54 2.41 2.35 -11.08
N GLN A 55 1.57 2.18 -10.05
CA GLN A 55 1.42 3.15 -8.95
C GLN A 55 2.54 3.02 -7.91
N THR A 56 3.31 1.94 -7.96
CA THR A 56 4.53 1.76 -7.16
C THR A 56 5.72 2.33 -7.91
N SER A 57 6.49 3.22 -7.28
CA SER A 57 7.70 3.77 -7.89
C SER A 57 8.67 2.66 -8.33
N SER A 58 9.26 2.83 -9.50
CA SER A 58 10.30 1.95 -10.05
C SER A 58 11.54 1.85 -9.15
N SER A 59 11.73 2.80 -8.23
CA SER A 59 12.79 2.80 -7.21
C SER A 59 12.64 1.70 -6.15
N GLY A 60 11.53 0.96 -6.16
CA GLY A 60 11.24 -0.07 -5.17
C GLY A 60 10.55 0.46 -3.91
N GLY A 61 10.08 -0.47 -3.08
CA GLY A 61 9.34 -0.16 -1.87
C GLY A 61 8.99 -1.41 -1.08
N ARG A 62 8.19 -1.26 -0.03
CA ARG A 62 7.72 -2.35 0.83
C ARG A 62 6.21 -2.32 0.99
N PHE A 63 5.59 -3.48 0.93
CA PHE A 63 4.18 -3.70 1.22
C PHE A 63 4.00 -4.13 2.67
N ILE A 64 3.11 -3.47 3.40
CA ILE A 64 2.73 -3.79 4.77
C ILE A 64 1.31 -4.33 4.75
N GLY A 65 1.16 -5.61 5.05
CA GLY A 65 -0.12 -6.27 5.22
C GLY A 65 -0.80 -5.89 6.53
N ALA A 66 -2.12 -6.11 6.59
CA ALA A 66 -2.93 -5.87 7.79
C ALA A 66 -2.42 -6.60 9.04
N THR A 67 -1.76 -7.76 8.87
CA THR A 67 -1.18 -8.55 9.97
C THR A 67 0.23 -8.11 10.37
N GLY A 68 0.71 -6.97 9.89
CA GLY A 68 2.10 -6.51 10.10
C GLY A 68 3.13 -7.25 9.26
N LYS A 69 2.70 -8.07 8.29
CA LYS A 69 3.61 -8.75 7.35
C LYS A 69 4.18 -7.72 6.38
N ILE A 70 5.50 -7.53 6.41
CA ILE A 70 6.21 -6.66 5.47
C ILE A 70 6.75 -7.54 4.34
N ILE A 71 6.51 -7.15 3.10
CA ILE A 71 6.99 -7.83 1.89
C ILE A 71 7.69 -6.78 1.04
N SER A 72 8.95 -6.99 0.67
CA SER A 72 9.63 -6.04 -0.22
C SER A 72 9.11 -6.22 -1.64
N ALA A 73 9.11 -5.14 -2.43
CA ALA A 73 8.76 -5.22 -3.85
C ALA A 73 9.64 -6.24 -4.60
N GLU A 74 10.88 -6.40 -4.16
CA GLU A 74 11.86 -7.38 -4.66
C GLU A 74 11.40 -8.84 -4.47
N ASP A 75 10.63 -9.13 -3.41
CA ASP A 75 10.07 -10.47 -3.15
C ASP A 75 8.82 -10.78 -4.01
N VAL A 76 8.24 -9.76 -4.63
CA VAL A 76 7.01 -9.86 -5.44
C VAL A 76 7.33 -9.90 -6.95
N ALA A 77 8.54 -9.43 -7.33
CA ALA A 77 9.05 -9.37 -8.70
C ALA A 77 9.28 -10.75 -9.33
#